data_AF-A0A9P9I9W9-F1
#
_entry.id   AF-A0A9P9I9W9-F1
#
_cell.length_a   1.000
_cell.length_b   1.000
_cell.length_c   1.000
_cell.angle_alpha   90.00
_cell.angle_beta   90.00
_cell.angle_gamma   90.00
#
_symmetry.space_group_name_H-M   'P 1'
#
loop_
_entity.id
_entity.type
_entity.pdbx_description
1 polymer ?
#
loop_
_entity_poly.entity_id
_entity_poly.type
_entity_poly.pdbx_seq_one_letter_code
_entity_poly.pdbx_strand_id
1 'polypeptide(L)'
;MSLHTNVSRDPGGRRIDRLSGGSIEHFIPLRTIFPIDKWPRLQHLGLSGFLVMQSDVMSLLSELLSTVRSIDLSFLKFLDTGGHYRGLLCEMRDTLDWRYRPVEERPKITLRIDLFVRRPGNSIWLSRAAEQFIYGNGPNPFGQENDKSPHRVRKEAGLETDEFNPAYQRPNDGR
;
A
#
# COMPACT_ATOMS: atom_id res chain seq x y z
N MET A 1 -5.18 -4.68 -14.67
CA MET A 1 -5.54 -5.91 -13.93
C MET A 1 -5.58 -5.58 -12.44
N SER A 2 -6.64 -5.98 -11.73
CA SER A 2 -6.74 -5.81 -10.27
C SER A 2 -6.97 -7.17 -9.64
N LEU A 3 -6.18 -7.52 -8.62
CA LEU A 3 -6.38 -8.75 -7.86
C LEU A 3 -6.59 -8.39 -6.39
N HIS A 4 -7.63 -9.00 -5.81
CA HIS A 4 -8.04 -8.78 -4.43
C HIS A 4 -8.03 -10.13 -3.70
N THR A 5 -7.45 -10.17 -2.51
CA THR A 5 -7.55 -11.34 -1.62
C THR A 5 -8.24 -10.95 -0.31
N ASN A 6 -9.06 -11.86 0.21
CA ASN A 6 -9.69 -11.74 1.52
C ASN A 6 -8.84 -12.50 2.55
N VAL A 7 -7.70 -11.93 2.95
CA VAL A 7 -6.85 -12.58 3.97
C VAL A 7 -7.60 -12.62 5.31
N SER A 8 -8.00 -13.83 5.71
CA SER A 8 -8.44 -14.16 7.07
C SER A 8 -7.34 -13.84 8.07
N ARG A 9 -7.70 -13.45 9.31
CA ARG A 9 -6.72 -13.44 10.42
C ARG A 9 -6.07 -14.81 10.48
N ASP A 10 -4.73 -14.79 10.57
CA ASP A 10 -3.84 -15.96 10.59
C ASP A 10 -4.51 -17.20 11.21
N PRO A 11 -4.89 -18.21 10.40
CA PRO A 11 -5.57 -19.39 10.91
C PRO A 11 -4.68 -20.22 11.84
N GLY A 12 -3.36 -20.04 11.80
CA GLY A 12 -2.39 -20.71 12.67
C GLY A 12 -2.08 -20.00 13.98
N GLY A 13 -2.48 -18.74 14.14
CA GLY A 13 -2.27 -17.95 15.37
C GLY A 13 -0.80 -17.76 15.78
N ARG A 14 0.15 -17.82 14.84
CA ARG A 14 1.60 -17.78 15.11
C ARG A 14 2.23 -16.39 15.00
N ARG A 15 1.41 -15.33 14.88
CA ARG A 15 1.89 -13.95 14.75
C ARG A 15 2.77 -13.53 15.93
N ILE A 16 3.91 -12.93 15.61
CA ILE A 16 4.81 -12.33 16.60
C ILE A 16 4.36 -10.88 16.90
N ASP A 17 3.86 -10.15 15.89
CA ASP A 17 3.28 -8.81 16.04
C ASP A 17 1.74 -8.82 15.91
N ARG A 18 1.05 -8.13 16.82
CA ARG A 18 -0.42 -7.94 16.79
C ARG A 18 -0.92 -7.27 15.51
N LEU A 19 -0.07 -6.47 14.85
CA LEU A 19 -0.39 -5.75 13.61
C LEU A 19 0.06 -6.50 12.34
N SER A 20 0.72 -7.65 12.48
CA SER A 20 1.19 -8.45 11.36
C SER A 20 0.06 -9.07 10.54
N GLY A 21 0.35 -9.28 9.26
CA GLY A 21 -0.49 -9.97 8.29
C GLY A 21 -0.57 -11.48 8.51
N GLY A 22 0.47 -12.10 9.07
CA GLY A 22 0.57 -13.56 9.20
C GLY A 22 2.01 -14.07 9.27
N SER A 23 2.16 -15.40 9.23
CA SER A 23 3.45 -16.11 9.22
C SER A 23 3.99 -16.33 7.80
N ILE A 24 5.31 -16.48 7.69
CA ILE A 24 6.02 -16.82 6.45
C ILE A 24 5.51 -18.12 5.79
N GLU A 25 4.93 -19.04 6.57
CA GLU A 25 4.37 -20.31 6.08
C GLU A 25 3.21 -20.13 5.09
N HIS A 26 2.52 -18.98 5.16
CA HIS A 26 1.40 -18.65 4.27
C HIS A 26 1.79 -17.66 3.18
N PHE A 27 3.06 -17.26 3.12
CA PHE A 27 3.55 -16.31 2.16
C PHE A 27 3.79 -16.97 0.80
N ILE A 28 3.17 -16.38 -0.22
CA ILE A 28 3.40 -16.75 -1.61
C ILE A 28 4.04 -15.54 -2.28
N PRO A 29 5.29 -15.64 -2.78
CA PRO A 29 5.95 -14.51 -3.43
C PRO A 29 5.16 -14.01 -4.64
N LEU A 30 5.01 -12.70 -4.79
CA LEU A 30 4.23 -12.04 -5.83
C LEU A 30 4.69 -12.47 -7.23
N ARG A 31 6.00 -12.67 -7.45
CA ARG A 31 6.54 -13.18 -8.72
C ARG A 31 6.00 -14.55 -9.16
N THR A 32 5.55 -15.37 -8.20
CA THR A 32 4.96 -16.68 -8.52
C THR A 32 3.50 -16.56 -8.97
N ILE A 33 2.84 -15.46 -8.62
CA ILE A 33 1.44 -15.16 -8.93
C ILE A 33 1.36 -14.30 -10.21
N PHE A 34 2.28 -13.35 -10.35
CA PHE A 34 2.25 -12.32 -11.38
C PHE A 34 3.35 -12.54 -12.42
N PRO A 35 3.04 -13.12 -13.60
CA PRO A 35 3.99 -13.27 -14.69
C PRO A 35 4.17 -11.95 -15.45
N ILE A 36 4.79 -10.96 -14.80
CA ILE A 36 4.96 -9.60 -15.33
C ILE A 36 5.70 -9.52 -16.66
N ASP A 37 6.65 -10.42 -16.92
CA ASP A 37 7.36 -10.53 -18.20
C ASP A 37 6.41 -10.79 -19.39
N LYS A 38 5.25 -11.39 -19.11
CA LYS A 38 4.23 -11.71 -20.13
C LYS A 38 3.27 -10.55 -20.36
N TRP A 39 3.40 -9.44 -19.63
CA TRP A 39 2.49 -8.29 -19.70
C TRP A 39 3.19 -6.99 -20.09
N PRO A 40 3.85 -6.92 -21.28
CA PRO A 40 4.63 -5.75 -21.69
C PRO A 40 3.81 -4.47 -21.88
N ARG A 41 2.47 -4.56 -21.88
CA ARG A 41 1.54 -3.43 -22.04
C ARG A 41 0.72 -3.16 -20.78
N LEU A 42 1.12 -3.67 -19.62
CA LEU A 42 0.38 -3.48 -18.38
C LEU A 42 0.41 -2.01 -17.95
N GLN A 43 -0.74 -1.33 -18.05
CA GLN A 43 -0.86 0.06 -17.61
C GLN A 43 -1.41 0.20 -16.19
N HIS A 44 -2.13 -0.81 -15.70
CA HIS A 44 -2.84 -0.74 -14.43
C HIS A 44 -2.57 -2.01 -13.64
N LEU A 45 -1.91 -1.88 -12.49
CA LEU A 45 -1.71 -2.95 -11.52
C LEU A 45 -2.50 -2.62 -10.26
N GLY A 46 -3.33 -3.56 -9.79
CA GLY A 46 -3.92 -3.47 -8.46
C GLY A 46 -3.55 -4.67 -7.61
N LEU A 47 -2.97 -4.39 -6.44
CA LEU A 47 -2.63 -5.35 -5.41
C LEU A 47 -3.34 -4.94 -4.11
N SER A 48 -4.41 -5.65 -3.78
CA SER A 48 -5.21 -5.33 -2.60
C SER A 48 -5.44 -6.52 -1.68
N GLY A 49 -5.24 -6.31 -0.37
CA GLY A 49 -5.53 -7.32 0.65
C GLY A 49 -4.48 -8.44 0.77
N PHE A 50 -3.40 -8.41 -0.02
CA PHE A 50 -2.38 -9.46 -0.08
C PHE A 50 -1.48 -9.49 1.16
N LEU A 51 -1.05 -10.70 1.55
CA LEU A 51 0.09 -10.91 2.44
C LEU A 51 1.40 -10.68 1.67
N VAL A 52 2.22 -9.72 2.11
CA VAL A 52 3.38 -9.24 1.34
C VAL A 52 4.63 -9.03 2.21
N MET A 53 5.78 -9.05 1.55
CA MET A 53 7.01 -8.41 2.03
C MET A 53 7.23 -7.12 1.23
N GLN A 54 7.76 -6.08 1.89
CA GLN A 54 8.12 -4.82 1.24
C GLN A 54 9.08 -5.05 0.06
N SER A 55 10.11 -5.89 0.25
CA SER A 55 11.07 -6.23 -0.80
C SER A 55 10.41 -6.88 -2.03
N ASP A 56 9.40 -7.72 -1.82
CA ASP A 56 8.70 -8.41 -2.91
C ASP A 56 7.77 -7.47 -3.67
N VAL A 57 7.13 -6.51 -2.99
CA VAL A 57 6.38 -5.41 -3.63
C VAL A 57 7.34 -4.52 -4.44
N MET A 58 8.50 -4.16 -3.87
CA MET A 58 9.48 -3.31 -4.54
C MET A 58 10.10 -3.98 -5.76
N SER A 59 10.44 -5.28 -5.69
CA SER A 59 10.87 -6.06 -6.84
C SER A 59 9.83 -5.99 -7.95
N LEU A 60 8.56 -6.30 -7.64
CA LEU A 60 7.47 -6.25 -8.60
C LEU A 60 7.32 -4.86 -9.25
N LEU A 61 7.36 -3.78 -8.46
CA LEU A 61 7.21 -2.42 -8.98
C LEU A 61 8.41 -1.97 -9.82
N SER A 62 9.62 -2.42 -9.48
CA SER A 62 10.86 -2.08 -10.19
C SER A 62 10.96 -2.70 -11.59
N GLU A 63 10.20 -3.77 -11.86
CA GLU A 63 10.18 -4.41 -13.16
C GLU A 63 9.10 -3.82 -14.08
N LEU A 64 8.11 -3.14 -13.50
CA LEU A 64 6.94 -2.58 -14.20
C LEU A 64 7.17 -1.17 -14.77
N LEU A 65 8.42 -0.70 -14.75
CA LEU A 65 8.71 0.73 -14.74
C LEU A 65 8.29 1.49 -15.99
N SER A 66 8.18 0.95 -17.20
CA SER A 66 7.93 1.82 -18.38
C SER A 66 6.46 2.03 -18.73
N THR A 67 5.58 1.05 -18.50
CA THR A 67 4.22 1.08 -19.06
C THR A 67 3.12 1.37 -18.05
N VAL A 68 3.42 1.26 -16.75
CA VAL A 68 2.43 1.47 -15.70
C VAL A 68 2.04 2.95 -15.58
N ARG A 69 0.73 3.19 -15.59
CA ARG A 69 0.05 4.49 -15.42
C ARG A 69 -0.82 4.55 -14.17
N SER A 70 -1.17 3.42 -13.56
CA SER A 70 -1.74 3.41 -12.22
C SER A 70 -1.36 2.18 -11.42
N ILE A 71 -1.21 2.37 -10.12
CA ILE A 71 -1.06 1.30 -9.14
C ILE A 71 -2.14 1.41 -8.06
N ASP A 72 -2.59 0.27 -7.56
CA ASP A 72 -3.34 0.18 -6.31
C ASP A 72 -2.57 -0.72 -5.34
N LEU A 73 -2.26 -0.19 -4.15
CA LEU A 73 -1.53 -0.87 -3.08
C LEU A 73 -2.37 -0.90 -1.79
N SER A 74 -3.68 -1.09 -1.90
CA SER A 74 -4.61 -0.97 -0.78
C SER A 74 -4.65 -2.20 0.13
N PHE A 75 -4.91 -1.99 1.42
CA PHE A 75 -5.21 -3.04 2.41
C PHE A 75 -4.15 -4.16 2.53
N LEU A 76 -2.92 -3.93 2.07
CA LEU A 76 -1.82 -4.88 2.13
C LEU A 76 -1.56 -5.29 3.58
N LYS A 77 -1.20 -6.57 3.74
CA LYS A 77 -0.89 -7.20 5.01
C LYS A 77 0.60 -7.52 4.99
N PHE A 78 1.41 -6.74 5.70
CA PHE A 78 2.84 -7.02 5.76
C PHE A 78 3.12 -8.18 6.73
N LEU A 79 4.02 -9.09 6.34
CA LEU A 79 4.53 -10.14 7.24
C LEU A 79 5.23 -9.56 8.47
N ASP A 80 5.34 -10.38 9.52
CA ASP A 80 6.21 -10.07 10.67
C ASP A 80 7.62 -9.71 10.19
N THR A 81 8.12 -8.53 10.58
CA THR A 81 9.43 -7.98 10.13
C THR A 81 9.57 -7.77 8.61
N GLY A 82 8.51 -8.03 7.83
CA GLY A 82 8.50 -7.94 6.37
C GLY A 82 8.29 -6.53 5.82
N GLY A 83 8.31 -5.51 6.69
CA GLY A 83 8.16 -4.10 6.33
C GLY A 83 6.78 -3.53 6.63
N HIS A 84 6.50 -2.35 6.09
CA HIS A 84 5.28 -1.60 6.39
C HIS A 84 5.09 -0.45 5.38
N TYR A 85 3.90 0.14 5.33
CA TYR A 85 3.60 1.23 4.39
C TYR A 85 4.54 2.44 4.48
N ARG A 86 4.98 2.86 5.67
CA ARG A 86 5.92 4.00 5.81
C ARG A 86 7.18 3.77 4.96
N GLY A 87 7.86 2.66 5.25
CA GLY A 87 9.07 2.19 4.60
C GLY A 87 8.87 1.91 3.11
N LEU A 88 7.77 1.23 2.74
CA LEU A 88 7.44 1.00 1.33
C LEU A 88 7.35 2.32 0.56
N LEU A 89 6.64 3.33 1.07
CA LEU A 89 6.56 4.63 0.40
C LEU A 89 7.93 5.31 0.31
N CYS A 90 8.75 5.26 1.37
CA CYS A 90 10.10 5.81 1.32
C CYS A 90 10.93 5.14 0.23
N GLU A 91 10.97 3.80 0.21
CA GLU A 91 11.73 3.04 -0.78
C GLU A 91 11.21 3.29 -2.20
N MET A 92 9.89 3.35 -2.40
CA MET A 92 9.28 3.70 -3.68
C MET A 92 9.75 5.08 -4.17
N ARG A 93 9.76 6.08 -3.29
CA ARG A 93 10.19 7.44 -3.61
C ARG A 93 11.66 7.48 -3.99
N ASP A 94 12.48 6.75 -3.25
CA ASP A 94 13.93 6.86 -3.33
C ASP A 94 14.54 5.96 -4.43
N THR A 95 13.82 4.95 -4.93
CA THR A 95 14.37 3.96 -5.89
C THR A 95 13.64 3.86 -7.24
N LEU A 96 12.34 4.19 -7.35
CA LEU A 96 11.58 3.94 -8.58
C LEU A 96 11.67 5.07 -9.61
N ASP A 97 12.33 6.18 -9.27
CA ASP A 97 12.51 7.38 -10.10
C ASP A 97 11.20 8.00 -10.65
N TRP A 98 10.04 7.60 -10.14
CA TRP A 98 8.76 8.05 -10.69
C TRP A 98 8.57 9.56 -10.59
N ARG A 99 9.20 10.20 -9.59
CA ARG A 99 9.22 11.66 -9.45
C ARG A 99 9.83 12.38 -10.65
N TYR A 100 10.83 11.77 -11.29
CA TYR A 100 11.57 12.39 -12.39
C TYR A 100 10.91 12.16 -13.76
N ARG A 101 9.86 11.33 -13.82
CA ARG A 101 9.08 11.14 -15.04
C ARG A 101 8.32 12.39 -15.43
N PRO A 102 8.02 12.56 -16.73
CA PRO A 102 7.04 13.54 -17.19
C PRO A 102 5.72 13.38 -16.42
N VAL A 103 5.03 14.49 -16.15
CA VAL A 103 3.89 14.52 -15.21
C VAL A 103 2.77 13.58 -15.67
N GLU A 104 2.52 13.54 -16.96
CA GLU A 104 1.58 12.67 -17.68
C GLU A 104 1.93 11.18 -17.63
N GLU A 105 3.19 10.87 -17.30
CA GLU A 105 3.72 9.51 -17.25
C GLU A 105 3.82 8.93 -15.84
N ARG A 106 3.64 9.78 -14.82
CA ARG A 106 3.67 9.38 -13.41
C ARG A 106 2.49 8.46 -13.11
N PRO A 107 2.73 7.27 -12.53
CA PRO A 107 1.65 6.40 -12.12
C PRO A 107 0.70 7.09 -11.13
N LYS A 108 -0.62 6.96 -11.30
CA LYS A 108 -1.55 7.33 -10.22
C LYS A 108 -1.46 6.30 -9.10
N ILE A 109 -1.41 6.75 -7.85
CA ILE A 109 -1.26 5.85 -6.69
C ILE A 109 -2.58 5.75 -5.93
N THR A 110 -3.21 4.59 -6.00
CA THR A 110 -4.33 4.24 -5.13
C THR A 110 -3.81 3.60 -3.85
N LEU A 111 -4.09 4.23 -2.71
CA LEU A 111 -3.69 3.75 -1.40
C LEU A 111 -4.84 3.89 -0.44
N ARG A 112 -5.44 2.78 -0.05
CA ARG A 112 -6.45 2.70 1.02
C ARG A 112 -5.96 1.76 2.10
N ILE A 113 -6.26 2.08 3.35
CA ILE A 113 -5.94 1.22 4.48
C ILE A 113 -7.14 1.03 5.39
N ASP A 114 -7.11 -0.05 6.18
CA ASP A 114 -8.10 -0.27 7.23
C ASP A 114 -7.96 0.79 8.33
N LEU A 115 -9.09 1.22 8.89
CA LEU A 115 -9.10 1.94 10.16
C LEU A 115 -8.57 1.05 11.28
N PHE A 116 -7.93 1.67 12.29
CA PHE A 116 -7.47 0.97 13.49
C PHE A 116 -8.63 0.26 14.20
N VAL A 117 -9.76 0.94 14.32
CA VAL A 117 -11.05 0.34 14.69
C VAL A 117 -11.72 -0.16 13.42
N ARG A 118 -11.57 -1.45 13.13
CA ARG A 118 -12.16 -2.08 11.94
C ARG A 118 -13.68 -2.02 12.01
N ARG A 119 -14.26 -1.14 11.21
CA ARG A 119 -15.65 -1.21 10.79
C ARG A 119 -15.66 -1.67 9.34
N PRO A 120 -16.40 -2.73 8.99
CA PRO A 120 -16.53 -3.16 7.60
C PRO A 120 -16.91 -1.97 6.71
N GLY A 121 -16.30 -1.86 5.54
CA GLY A 121 -16.55 -0.78 4.58
C GLY A 121 -15.84 0.54 4.88
N ASN A 122 -15.33 0.77 6.09
CA ASN A 122 -14.60 2.00 6.39
C ASN A 122 -13.10 1.87 6.06
N SER A 123 -12.55 2.89 5.42
CA SER A 123 -11.12 2.94 5.08
C SER A 123 -10.57 4.37 5.16
N ILE A 124 -9.26 4.51 5.30
CA ILE A 124 -8.59 5.79 5.07
C ILE A 124 -8.03 5.79 3.65
N TRP A 125 -8.49 6.75 2.85
CA TRP A 125 -7.98 7.01 1.52
C TRP A 125 -6.80 7.99 1.58
N LEU A 126 -5.61 7.49 1.23
CA LEU A 126 -4.34 8.18 1.35
C LEU A 126 -3.70 8.56 0.02
N SER A 127 -4.35 8.30 -1.12
CA SER A 127 -3.80 8.54 -2.46
C SER A 127 -3.18 9.92 -2.63
N ARG A 128 -3.92 10.97 -2.27
CA ARG A 128 -3.42 12.34 -2.39
C ARG A 128 -2.14 12.57 -1.57
N ALA A 129 -2.11 12.08 -0.33
CA ALA A 129 -0.94 12.24 0.55
C ALA A 129 0.24 11.40 0.06
N ALA A 130 -0.01 10.19 -0.45
CA ALA A 130 1.01 9.33 -1.04
C ALA A 130 1.61 9.97 -2.29
N GLU A 131 0.79 10.46 -3.22
CA GLU A 131 1.28 11.14 -4.43
C GLU A 131 2.07 12.42 -4.11
N GLN A 132 1.60 13.22 -3.14
CA GLN A 132 2.34 14.40 -2.67
C GLN A 132 3.70 14.05 -2.07
N PHE A 133 3.82 12.89 -1.41
CA PHE A 133 5.06 12.39 -0.84
C PHE A 133 6.00 11.80 -1.91
N ILE A 134 5.48 10.97 -2.82
CA ILE A 134 6.26 10.30 -3.86
C ILE A 134 6.74 11.32 -4.92
N TYR A 135 5.83 12.18 -5.40
CA TYR A 135 6.12 13.10 -6.52
C TYR A 135 6.55 14.50 -6.08
N GLY A 136 6.28 14.87 -4.83
CA GLY A 136 6.51 16.21 -4.31
C GLY A 136 7.25 16.20 -2.97
N ASN A 137 7.20 17.33 -2.27
CA ASN A 137 7.83 17.47 -0.96
C ASN A 137 6.82 17.29 0.18
N GLY A 138 5.71 16.59 -0.07
CA GLY A 138 4.73 16.27 0.97
C GLY A 138 5.33 15.37 2.05
N PRO A 139 4.78 15.37 3.28
CA PRO A 139 5.21 14.46 4.32
C PRO A 139 4.74 13.03 4.05
N ASN A 140 5.47 12.03 4.55
CA ASN A 140 5.01 10.64 4.51
C ASN A 140 3.71 10.52 5.34
N PRO A 141 2.63 9.93 4.77
CA PRO A 141 1.34 9.82 5.46
C PRO A 141 1.38 8.99 6.73
N PHE A 142 2.43 8.18 6.95
CA PHE A 142 2.58 7.31 8.12
C PHE A 142 3.56 7.86 9.18
N GLY A 143 3.96 9.12 9.12
CA GLY A 143 4.88 9.72 10.09
C GLY A 143 6.35 9.65 9.69
N GLN A 144 7.24 9.98 10.63
CA GLN A 144 8.70 10.01 10.42
C GLN A 144 9.35 8.70 10.88
N GLU A 145 10.56 8.42 10.42
CA GLU A 145 11.29 7.18 10.74
C GLU A 145 11.40 6.91 12.26
N ASN A 146 11.60 7.96 13.05
CA ASN A 146 11.75 7.87 14.51
C ASN A 146 10.42 7.68 15.28
N ASP A 147 9.27 7.73 14.60
CA ASP A 147 7.97 7.53 15.26
C ASP A 147 7.76 6.05 15.58
N LYS A 148 7.38 5.76 16.84
CA LYS A 148 7.19 4.40 17.40
C LYS A 148 6.17 3.50 16.68
N SER A 149 5.38 4.05 15.75
CA SER A 149 4.27 3.33 15.12
C SER A 149 4.28 3.54 13.59
N PRO A 150 5.00 2.71 12.83
CA PRO A 150 5.12 2.86 11.37
C PRO A 150 3.84 2.59 10.59
N HIS A 151 2.83 2.05 11.25
CA HIS A 151 1.49 1.84 10.68
C HIS A 151 0.52 2.98 10.99
N ARG A 152 0.91 3.95 11.83
CA ARG A 152 0.02 5.03 12.26
C ARG A 152 -0.04 6.10 11.18
N VAL A 153 -1.23 6.33 10.65
CA VAL A 153 -1.49 7.46 9.76
C VAL A 153 -1.40 8.76 10.54
N ARG A 154 -0.72 9.75 9.98
CA ARG A 154 -0.67 11.11 10.52
C ARG A 154 -2.07 11.69 10.60
N LYS A 155 -2.32 12.50 11.63
CA LYS A 155 -3.53 13.33 11.68
C LYS A 155 -3.62 14.16 10.39
N GLU A 156 -4.83 14.26 9.85
CA GLU A 156 -5.18 14.98 8.63
C GLU A 156 -4.58 14.39 7.35
N ALA A 157 -3.78 13.32 7.43
CA ALA A 157 -3.38 12.57 6.25
C ALA A 157 -4.55 11.69 5.80
N GLY A 158 -5.15 12.08 4.67
CA GLY A 158 -6.19 11.33 3.99
C GLY A 158 -7.62 11.63 4.42
N LEU A 159 -8.54 10.92 3.78
CA LEU A 159 -9.97 10.99 4.03
C LEU A 159 -10.46 9.65 4.55
N GLU A 160 -11.19 9.66 5.65
CA GLU A 160 -12.01 8.51 6.02
C GLU A 160 -13.20 8.42 5.08
N THR A 161 -13.39 7.24 4.50
CA THR A 161 -14.48 6.92 3.59
C THR A 161 -15.25 5.71 4.09
N ASP A 162 -16.49 5.57 3.63
CA ASP A 162 -17.36 4.43 3.90
C ASP A 162 -17.87 3.85 2.57
N GLU A 163 -17.56 2.59 2.28
CA GLU A 163 -18.02 1.90 1.07
C GLU A 163 -19.53 1.70 1.03
N PHE A 164 -20.18 1.62 2.20
CA PHE A 164 -21.64 1.48 2.30
C PHE A 164 -22.34 2.84 2.31
N ASN A 165 -21.61 3.93 2.48
CA ASN A 165 -22.10 5.29 2.33
C ASN A 165 -21.10 6.16 1.55
N PRO A 166 -21.15 6.16 0.21
CA PRO A 166 -20.19 6.90 -0.62
C PRO A 166 -20.18 8.43 -0.39
N ALA A 167 -21.27 8.98 0.16
CA ALA A 167 -21.36 10.40 0.53
C ALA A 167 -20.62 10.71 1.84
N TYR A 168 -20.27 9.69 2.63
CA TYR A 168 -19.49 9.86 3.85
C TYR A 168 -18.01 10.03 3.50
N GLN A 169 -17.52 11.25 3.67
CA GLN A 169 -16.10 11.57 3.61
C GLN A 169 -15.78 12.60 4.69
N ARG A 170 -14.73 12.34 5.47
CA ARG A 170 -14.22 13.31 6.44
C ARG A 170 -12.69 13.25 6.52
N PRO A 171 -12.01 14.34 6.90
CA PRO A 171 -10.59 14.28 7.21
C PRO A 171 -10.30 13.23 8.30
N ASN A 172 -9.22 12.47 8.13
CA ASN A 172 -8.75 11.55 9.16
C ASN A 172 -8.26 12.34 10.38
N ASP A 173 -8.88 12.15 11.54
CA ASP A 173 -8.51 12.87 12.77
C ASP A 173 -7.50 12.10 13.65
N GLY A 174 -7.08 10.91 13.20
CA GLY A 174 -6.07 10.06 13.84
C GLY A 174 -6.54 9.39 15.12
N ARG A 175 -7.85 9.12 15.24
CA ARG A 175 -8.49 8.35 16.32
C ARG A 175 -8.37 6.83 16.15
#